data_AF-A0A817GHK3-F1
#
_entry.id   AF-A0A817GHK3-F1
#
_cell.length_a   1.000
_cell.length_b   1.000
_cell.length_c   1.000
_cell.angle_alpha   90.00
_cell.angle_beta   90.00
_cell.angle_gamma   90.00
#
_symmetry.space_group_name_H-M   'P 1'
#
loop_
_entity.id
_entity.type
_entity.pdbx_description
1 polymer ?
#
loop_
_entity_poly.entity_id
_entity_poly.type
_entity_poly.pdbx_seq_one_letter_code
_entity_poly.pdbx_strand_id
1 'polypeptide(L)'
;MTATQNDIQRLIECCICCDYLTEVRETPCCHQLFCYACILSWLQTSTKNCPRCRSTTLTEQTLTKNFVIQRFVDNLEFDCPYKLQGCPAKVPRSDLIKHKQLCQYSPEKLAHKNREKLEELQALLAKYKTRKGNVTDNAILDLAKSFYTEHEYQQARECLQLIKDEKNLPEMVMLQAQIERDDSHYDQALELYTKAYSIAKSNLERTELLLAKGHLYIKIAQYGHAKDTFKQALDLLDAEDHPQRKAEILNAFGLVAKKCSEYDQAISAYNNALEIVDTNSDVWSEIISNLADIHRKKANYDEARDLYLKSLKQMESLYGQNHPSIADIMNNLGMLLKKEGKYNEALDYLKQAIKISKHYYGEEHPSIGIYLTNVGDIYRKQGDFKTAEGTYKEALTSLEKSFGPNHIEVAEVLNSMGLVLKKRADYDGAENHYNRAIQIVHDTFGHDQEHYKLGIYYNNLADLYRKRTQFDTALQLYQRALSSIEKTLGPQHSEAAEILHNMGQVQHQLGLFF
;
A
#
# COMPACT_ATOMS: atom_id res chain seq x y z
N MET A 1 -31.42 14.17 -41.45
CA MET A 1 -31.66 15.49 -40.82
C MET A 1 -30.43 15.83 -40.01
N THR A 2 -29.77 16.94 -40.31
CA THR A 2 -28.67 17.49 -39.51
C THR A 2 -29.26 18.13 -38.26
N ALA A 3 -28.79 17.71 -37.08
CA ALA A 3 -29.23 18.32 -35.82
C ALA A 3 -28.95 19.83 -35.84
N THR A 4 -29.96 20.64 -35.52
CA THR A 4 -29.84 22.09 -35.44
C THR A 4 -29.02 22.48 -34.21
N GLN A 5 -28.50 23.71 -34.16
CA GLN A 5 -27.81 24.23 -32.98
C GLN A 5 -28.72 24.17 -31.73
N ASN A 6 -30.03 24.30 -31.91
CA ASN A 6 -31.04 24.09 -30.88
C ASN A 6 -31.14 22.63 -30.40
N ASP A 7 -30.90 21.65 -31.26
CA ASP A 7 -30.93 20.23 -30.87
C ASP A 7 -29.69 19.85 -30.05
N ILE A 8 -28.54 20.48 -30.34
CA ILE A 8 -27.29 20.33 -29.57
C ILE A 8 -27.39 21.04 -28.23
N GLN A 9 -27.91 22.28 -28.23
CA GLN A 9 -28.22 23.03 -27.02
C GLN A 9 -29.19 22.26 -26.13
N ARG A 10 -30.22 21.62 -26.72
CA ARG A 10 -31.18 20.76 -26.01
C ARG A 10 -30.55 19.47 -25.50
N LEU A 11 -29.56 18.89 -26.19
CA LEU A 11 -28.83 17.72 -25.69
C LEU A 11 -28.01 18.11 -24.44
N ILE A 12 -27.29 19.23 -24.51
CA ILE A 12 -26.52 19.81 -23.42
C ILE A 12 -27.45 20.18 -22.24
N GLU A 13 -28.56 20.84 -22.53
CA GLU A 13 -29.58 21.19 -21.52
C GLU A 13 -30.28 19.95 -20.98
N CYS A 14 -30.56 18.88 -21.74
CA CYS A 14 -31.08 17.63 -21.17
C CYS A 14 -30.08 16.95 -20.24
N CYS A 15 -28.79 16.94 -20.60
CA CYS A 15 -27.72 16.41 -19.77
C CYS A 15 -27.55 17.21 -18.47
N ILE A 16 -27.74 18.54 -18.51
CA ILE A 16 -27.60 19.45 -17.35
C ILE A 16 -28.90 19.53 -16.51
N CYS A 17 -30.07 19.53 -17.14
CA CYS A 17 -31.36 19.89 -16.54
C CYS A 17 -32.13 18.71 -15.94
N CYS A 18 -31.66 17.48 -16.16
CA CYS A 18 -32.28 16.28 -15.59
C CYS A 18 -31.71 15.85 -14.24
N ASP A 19 -30.65 16.46 -13.68
CA ASP A 19 -29.93 15.97 -12.48
C ASP A 19 -29.54 14.47 -12.52
N TYR A 20 -29.78 13.77 -13.64
CA TYR A 20 -29.62 12.34 -13.82
C TYR A 20 -28.20 11.95 -14.26
N LEU A 21 -27.28 12.92 -14.30
CA LEU A 21 -25.86 12.69 -14.59
C LEU A 21 -24.96 12.73 -13.35
N THR A 22 -25.56 12.85 -12.17
CA THR A 22 -24.91 12.46 -10.91
C THR A 22 -25.19 10.98 -10.57
N GLU A 23 -26.27 10.38 -11.09
CA GLU A 23 -26.74 9.02 -10.71
C GLU A 23 -26.57 7.91 -11.77
N VAL A 24 -25.84 8.14 -12.87
CA VAL A 24 -25.38 7.05 -13.77
C VAL A 24 -23.90 6.74 -13.53
N ARG A 25 -23.61 6.29 -12.31
CA ARG A 25 -22.55 5.32 -12.02
C ARG A 25 -23.34 4.01 -11.83
N GLU A 26 -23.45 3.10 -12.79
CA GLU A 26 -22.46 2.06 -13.07
C GLU A 26 -23.03 1.17 -14.19
N THR A 27 -22.37 1.10 -15.33
CA THR A 27 -22.35 -0.11 -16.18
C THR A 27 -20.95 -0.25 -16.79
N PRO A 28 -20.48 -1.48 -17.08
CA PRO A 28 -19.08 -1.87 -16.84
C PRO A 28 -18.02 -1.41 -17.86
N CYS A 29 -18.27 -0.41 -18.71
CA CYS A 29 -17.42 -0.19 -19.89
C CYS A 29 -16.42 0.98 -19.79
N CYS A 30 -16.66 2.08 -19.07
CA CYS A 30 -15.74 3.22 -19.02
C CYS A 30 -16.10 4.12 -17.83
N HIS A 31 -15.21 4.28 -16.85
CA HIS A 31 -15.44 5.26 -15.79
C HIS A 31 -15.03 6.66 -16.25
N GLN A 32 -15.93 7.62 -16.03
CA GLN A 32 -15.81 9.06 -16.30
C GLN A 32 -15.76 9.53 -17.78
N LEU A 33 -15.93 8.63 -18.74
CA LEU A 33 -16.02 8.98 -20.16
C LEU A 33 -17.39 8.58 -20.71
N PHE A 34 -18.20 9.54 -21.16
CA PHE A 34 -19.27 9.24 -22.11
C PHE A 34 -18.62 8.73 -23.41
N CYS A 35 -18.35 7.43 -23.48
CA CYS A 35 -17.89 6.82 -24.71
C CYS A 35 -19.08 6.68 -25.67
N TYR A 36 -18.80 6.72 -26.97
CA TYR A 36 -19.81 6.61 -28.02
C TYR A 36 -20.75 5.40 -27.81
N ALA A 37 -20.20 4.28 -27.31
CA ALA A 37 -20.95 3.06 -27.01
C ALA A 37 -21.94 3.23 -25.84
N CYS A 38 -21.63 4.01 -24.81
CA CYS A 38 -22.55 4.27 -23.69
C CYS A 38 -23.72 5.17 -24.12
N ILE A 39 -23.46 6.19 -24.95
CA ILE A 39 -24.50 7.06 -25.52
C ILE A 39 -25.42 6.25 -26.45
N LEU A 40 -24.85 5.35 -27.26
CA LEU A 40 -25.62 4.42 -28.09
C LEU A 40 -26.50 3.49 -27.25
N SER A 41 -25.92 2.88 -26.21
CA SER A 41 -26.63 1.94 -25.34
C SER A 41 -27.79 2.62 -24.61
N TRP A 42 -27.61 3.84 -24.10
CA TRP A 42 -28.67 4.62 -23.47
C TRP A 42 -29.82 4.94 -24.44
N LEU A 43 -29.52 5.34 -25.68
CA LEU A 43 -30.55 5.63 -26.69
C LEU A 43 -31.31 4.40 -27.16
N GLN A 44 -30.68 3.22 -27.13
CA GLN A 44 -31.33 1.95 -27.41
C GLN A 44 -32.28 1.52 -26.27
N THR A 45 -32.01 1.92 -25.02
CA THR A 45 -32.83 1.57 -23.84
C THR A 45 -33.84 2.66 -23.42
N SER A 46 -33.63 3.90 -23.87
CA SER A 46 -34.46 5.06 -23.55
C SER A 46 -35.75 5.06 -24.38
N THR A 47 -36.82 4.49 -23.83
CA THR A 47 -38.17 4.50 -24.45
C THR A 47 -39.03 5.69 -24.00
N LYS A 48 -38.50 6.63 -23.22
CA LYS A 48 -39.30 7.72 -22.63
C LYS A 48 -38.88 9.10 -23.13
N ASN A 49 -39.87 9.84 -23.63
CA ASN A 49 -39.78 11.27 -23.87
C ASN A 49 -39.28 11.98 -22.61
N CYS A 50 -38.29 12.86 -22.76
CA CYS A 50 -37.82 13.72 -21.67
C CYS A 50 -39.02 14.46 -21.06
N PRO A 51 -39.27 14.33 -19.74
CA PRO A 51 -40.46 14.87 -19.10
C PRO A 51 -40.55 16.40 -19.15
N ARG A 52 -39.43 17.09 -19.44
CA ARG A 52 -39.35 18.55 -19.53
C ARG A 52 -39.54 19.11 -20.95
N CYS A 53 -39.00 18.50 -21.99
CA CYS A 53 -39.00 19.09 -23.34
C CYS A 53 -39.84 18.37 -24.40
N ARG A 54 -40.29 17.11 -24.16
CA ARG A 54 -41.18 16.32 -25.04
C ARG A 54 -40.82 16.30 -26.54
N SER A 55 -39.59 16.61 -26.98
CA SER A 55 -39.26 16.71 -28.40
C SER A 55 -38.41 15.53 -28.91
N THR A 56 -39.01 14.79 -29.85
CA THR A 56 -38.43 13.93 -30.92
C THR A 56 -37.25 13.00 -30.59
N THR A 57 -37.51 11.72 -30.80
CA THR A 57 -36.61 10.55 -30.74
C THR A 57 -35.28 10.78 -31.47
N LEU A 58 -34.21 11.03 -30.71
CA LEU A 58 -32.84 10.79 -31.16
C LEU A 58 -32.70 9.28 -31.43
N THR A 59 -32.47 8.89 -32.68
CA THR A 59 -32.24 7.49 -33.04
C THR A 59 -30.75 7.20 -33.20
N GLU A 60 -30.35 5.94 -33.07
CA GLU A 60 -28.97 5.46 -33.29
C GLU A 60 -28.42 5.93 -34.66
N GLN A 61 -29.22 5.84 -35.72
CA GLN A 61 -28.89 6.34 -37.07
C GLN A 61 -28.59 7.85 -37.11
N THR A 62 -29.17 8.64 -36.20
CA THR A 62 -28.95 10.09 -36.11
C THR A 62 -27.58 10.41 -35.49
N LEU A 63 -27.06 9.57 -34.59
CA LEU A 63 -25.72 9.72 -34.03
C LEU A 63 -24.61 9.24 -34.95
N THR A 64 -24.77 8.11 -35.63
CA THR A 64 -23.73 7.56 -36.54
C THR A 64 -23.49 8.43 -37.76
N LYS A 65 -24.48 9.21 -38.20
CA LYS A 65 -24.37 10.10 -39.37
C LYS A 65 -24.02 11.54 -39.03
N ASN A 66 -23.94 11.91 -37.75
CA ASN A 66 -23.81 13.31 -37.34
C ASN A 66 -22.42 13.63 -36.78
N PHE A 67 -21.55 14.08 -37.70
CA PHE A 67 -20.17 14.50 -37.46
C PHE A 67 -20.01 15.50 -36.30
N VAL A 68 -21.05 16.30 -36.00
CA VAL A 68 -21.02 17.32 -34.94
C VAL A 68 -21.03 16.69 -33.55
N ILE A 69 -21.76 15.59 -33.36
CA ILE A 69 -21.82 14.88 -32.07
C ILE A 69 -20.52 14.12 -31.82
N GLN A 70 -19.96 13.51 -32.86
CA GLN A 70 -18.64 12.87 -32.77
C GLN A 70 -17.55 13.88 -32.39
N ARG A 71 -17.57 15.06 -33.03
CA ARG A 71 -16.66 16.17 -32.70
C ARG A 71 -16.86 16.71 -31.28
N PHE A 72 -18.07 16.66 -30.73
CA PHE A 72 -18.33 17.05 -29.33
C PHE A 72 -17.70 16.04 -28.35
N VAL A 73 -17.89 14.74 -28.58
CA VAL A 73 -17.30 13.68 -27.74
C VAL A 73 -15.77 13.70 -27.80
N ASP A 74 -15.20 13.97 -28.98
CA ASP A 74 -13.75 14.09 -29.16
C ASP A 74 -13.13 15.31 -28.46
N ASN A 75 -13.94 16.31 -28.09
CA ASN A 75 -13.54 17.56 -27.44
C ASN A 75 -13.81 17.60 -25.93
N LEU A 76 -14.35 16.54 -25.32
CA LEU A 76 -14.49 16.47 -23.85
C LEU A 76 -13.11 16.36 -23.21
N GLU A 77 -12.79 17.24 -22.25
CA GLU A 77 -11.49 17.30 -21.60
C GLU A 77 -11.42 16.38 -20.37
N PHE A 78 -10.38 15.55 -20.29
CA PHE A 78 -10.13 14.58 -19.20
C PHE A 78 -8.90 14.97 -18.41
N ASP A 79 -8.90 14.69 -17.12
CA ASP A 79 -7.68 14.86 -16.31
C ASP A 79 -6.53 14.03 -16.89
N CYS A 80 -5.35 14.64 -16.98
CA CYS A 80 -4.14 13.95 -17.41
C CYS A 80 -3.88 12.70 -16.55
N PRO A 81 -3.49 11.55 -17.16
CA PRO A 81 -3.12 10.35 -16.39
C PRO A 81 -1.94 10.56 -15.42
N TYR A 82 -1.17 11.63 -15.59
CA TYR A 82 -0.04 12.01 -14.75
C TYR A 82 -0.39 13.05 -13.68
N LYS A 83 -1.68 13.18 -13.30
CA LYS A 83 -2.12 14.12 -12.25
C LYS A 83 -1.42 13.90 -10.90
N LEU A 84 -1.08 12.65 -10.58
CA LEU A 84 -0.29 12.29 -9.40
C LEU A 84 1.18 12.71 -9.49
N GLN A 85 1.68 12.93 -10.71
CA GLN A 85 3.01 13.49 -10.96
C GLN A 85 2.94 15.02 -11.14
N GLY A 86 1.80 15.64 -10.77
CA GLY A 86 1.62 17.09 -10.74
C GLY A 86 1.11 17.72 -12.03
N CYS A 87 0.73 16.94 -13.05
CA CYS A 87 0.20 17.51 -14.29
C CYS A 87 -1.18 18.15 -14.05
N PRO A 88 -1.33 19.47 -14.26
CA PRO A 88 -2.60 20.16 -14.06
C PRO A 88 -3.52 20.10 -15.29
N ALA A 89 -3.06 19.49 -16.40
CA ALA A 89 -3.72 19.58 -17.68
C ALA A 89 -4.99 18.72 -17.72
N LYS A 90 -6.05 19.32 -18.29
CA LYS A 90 -7.20 18.61 -18.82
C LYS A 90 -7.05 18.51 -20.34
N VAL A 91 -7.30 17.34 -20.90
CA VAL A 91 -6.92 16.98 -22.26
C VAL A 91 -8.08 16.30 -22.97
N PRO A 92 -8.47 16.77 -24.17
CA PRO A 92 -9.45 16.09 -25.00
C PRO A 92 -9.12 14.61 -25.22
N ARG A 93 -10.13 13.74 -25.27
CA ARG A 93 -9.91 12.30 -25.50
C ARG A 93 -9.10 12.03 -26.77
N SER A 94 -9.40 12.76 -27.83
CA SER A 94 -8.73 12.68 -29.13
C SER A 94 -7.22 13.01 -29.02
N ASP A 95 -6.85 13.86 -28.07
CA ASP A 95 -5.49 14.33 -27.85
C ASP A 95 -4.77 13.59 -26.71
N LEU A 96 -5.42 12.69 -25.98
CA LEU A 96 -4.86 12.05 -24.79
C LEU A 96 -3.58 11.23 -25.11
N ILE A 97 -3.57 10.52 -26.23
CA ILE A 97 -2.39 9.75 -26.69
C ILE A 97 -1.23 10.70 -27.00
N LYS A 98 -1.51 11.79 -27.70
CA LYS A 98 -0.53 12.81 -28.07
C LYS A 98 -0.01 13.56 -26.84
N HIS A 99 -0.89 13.91 -25.91
CA HIS A 99 -0.51 14.50 -24.64
C HIS A 99 0.33 13.53 -23.81
N LYS A 100 0.00 12.23 -23.75
CA LYS A 100 0.79 11.25 -23.00
C LYS A 100 2.25 11.19 -23.46
N GLN A 101 2.49 11.30 -24.77
CA GLN A 101 3.83 11.33 -25.37
C GLN A 101 4.58 12.65 -25.14
N LEU A 102 3.84 13.77 -25.02
CA LEU A 102 4.42 15.11 -24.92
C LEU A 102 4.38 15.71 -23.51
N CYS A 103 3.68 15.08 -22.57
CA CYS A 103 3.47 15.59 -21.23
C CYS A 103 4.81 15.75 -20.52
N GLN A 104 5.12 16.96 -20.04
CA GLN A 104 6.37 17.23 -19.31
C GLN A 104 6.47 16.44 -17.99
N TYR A 105 5.34 15.98 -17.48
CA TYR A 105 5.25 15.15 -16.29
C TYR A 105 5.30 13.65 -16.62
N SER A 106 5.55 13.24 -17.88
CA SER A 106 5.73 11.81 -18.18
C SER A 106 6.97 11.26 -17.48
N PRO A 107 6.99 9.97 -17.09
CA PRO A 107 8.14 9.36 -16.43
C PRO A 107 9.45 9.53 -17.21
N GLU A 108 9.41 9.44 -18.54
CA GLU A 108 10.59 9.55 -19.40
C GLU A 108 11.14 10.98 -19.42
N LYS A 109 10.25 11.99 -19.48
CA LYS A 109 10.66 13.40 -19.46
C LYS A 109 11.14 13.84 -18.08
N LEU A 110 10.49 13.39 -17.02
CA LEU A 110 10.95 13.60 -15.66
C LEU A 110 12.31 12.92 -15.45
N ALA A 111 12.50 11.69 -15.91
CA ALA A 111 13.80 10.99 -15.82
C ALA A 111 14.91 11.67 -16.64
N HIS A 112 14.57 12.33 -17.75
CA HIS A 112 15.54 13.14 -18.50
C HIS A 112 15.88 14.43 -17.74
N LYS A 113 14.86 15.16 -17.28
CA LYS A 113 15.03 16.39 -16.49
C LYS A 113 15.82 16.15 -15.20
N ASN A 114 15.57 15.04 -14.54
CA ASN A 114 16.31 14.64 -13.33
C ASN A 114 17.77 14.32 -13.67
N ARG A 115 18.06 13.71 -14.82
CA ARG A 115 19.44 13.52 -15.30
C ARG A 115 20.15 14.84 -15.59
N GLU A 116 19.51 15.78 -16.29
CA GLU A 116 20.07 17.11 -16.52
C GLU A 116 20.35 17.85 -15.20
N LYS A 117 19.37 17.84 -14.29
CA LYS A 117 19.52 18.42 -12.95
C LYS A 117 20.64 17.75 -12.16
N LEU A 118 20.80 16.43 -12.26
CA LEU A 118 21.88 15.71 -11.62
C LEU A 118 23.26 16.14 -12.16
N GLU A 119 23.40 16.26 -13.48
CA GLU A 119 24.63 16.76 -14.10
C GLU A 119 24.95 18.19 -13.62
N GLU A 120 23.95 19.07 -13.52
CA GLU A 120 24.10 20.42 -12.96
C GLU A 120 24.56 20.40 -11.50
N LEU A 121 23.93 19.58 -10.65
CA LEU A 121 24.29 19.43 -9.23
C LEU A 121 25.71 18.89 -9.07
N GLN A 122 26.10 17.89 -9.87
CA GLN A 122 27.46 17.34 -9.86
C GLN A 122 28.50 18.36 -10.32
N ALA A 123 28.19 19.15 -11.35
CA ALA A 123 29.05 20.24 -11.80
C ALA A 123 29.20 21.33 -10.73
N LEU A 124 28.12 21.67 -10.01
CA LEU A 124 28.17 22.57 -8.85
C LEU A 124 29.06 22.00 -7.74
N LEU A 125 28.87 20.74 -7.35
CA LEU A 125 29.69 20.07 -6.35
C LEU A 125 31.18 20.06 -6.73
N ALA A 126 31.51 19.79 -7.99
CA ALA A 126 32.89 19.84 -8.50
C ALA A 126 33.48 21.24 -8.41
N LYS A 127 32.74 22.28 -8.82
CA LYS A 127 33.16 23.69 -8.67
C LYS A 127 33.42 24.03 -7.20
N TYR A 128 32.55 23.60 -6.30
CA TYR A 128 32.69 23.81 -4.86
C TYR A 128 33.97 23.19 -4.28
N LYS A 129 34.30 21.95 -4.66
CA LYS A 129 35.53 21.27 -4.22
C LYS A 129 36.81 22.05 -4.59
N THR A 130 36.80 22.83 -5.67
CA THR A 130 37.97 23.59 -6.16
C THR A 130 38.20 24.96 -5.50
N ARG A 131 37.37 25.37 -4.51
CA ARG A 131 37.51 26.61 -3.72
C ARG A 131 37.66 27.92 -4.52
N LYS A 132 36.88 28.11 -5.59
CA LYS A 132 36.66 29.44 -6.20
C LYS A 132 35.38 30.09 -5.66
N GLY A 133 35.41 30.55 -4.40
CA GLY A 133 34.33 31.37 -3.82
C GLY A 133 34.10 31.16 -2.32
N ASN A 134 33.59 32.20 -1.64
CA ASN A 134 33.05 32.11 -0.28
C ASN A 134 31.70 31.39 -0.34
N VAL A 135 31.68 30.11 0.04
CA VAL A 135 30.48 29.27 0.02
C VAL A 135 30.10 28.98 1.45
N THR A 136 28.84 29.20 1.77
CA THR A 136 28.32 29.04 3.13
C THR A 136 27.89 27.58 3.36
N ASP A 137 27.92 27.15 4.62
CA ASP A 137 27.43 25.83 5.02
C ASP A 137 25.94 25.62 4.66
N ASN A 138 25.14 26.69 4.64
CA ASN A 138 23.75 26.64 4.18
C ASN A 138 23.65 26.28 2.69
N ALA A 139 24.51 26.85 1.85
CA ALA A 139 24.52 26.52 0.42
C ALA A 139 24.92 25.06 0.18
N ILE A 140 25.81 24.51 1.01
CA ILE A 140 26.19 23.09 0.97
C ILE A 140 25.04 22.20 1.46
N LEU A 141 24.33 22.60 2.51
CA LEU A 141 23.16 21.88 3.02
C LEU A 141 22.01 21.84 1.99
N ASP A 142 21.73 22.96 1.32
CA ASP A 142 20.72 23.02 0.26
C ASP A 142 21.11 22.16 -0.96
N LEU A 143 22.42 22.10 -1.27
CA LEU A 143 22.93 21.20 -2.29
C LEU A 143 22.77 19.73 -1.87
N ALA A 144 23.05 19.38 -0.60
CA ALA A 144 22.84 18.04 -0.06
C ALA A 144 21.35 17.63 -0.14
N LYS A 145 20.44 18.52 0.25
CA LYS A 145 18.98 18.33 0.12
C LYS A 145 18.59 18.07 -1.34
N SER A 146 19.19 18.81 -2.27
CA SER A 146 18.95 18.63 -3.71
C SER A 146 19.40 17.26 -4.22
N PHE A 147 20.59 16.79 -3.83
CA PHE A 147 21.03 15.43 -4.17
C PHE A 147 20.15 14.35 -3.53
N TYR A 148 19.74 14.54 -2.28
CA TYR A 148 18.80 13.63 -1.61
C TYR A 148 17.47 13.52 -2.39
N THR A 149 16.91 14.64 -2.87
CA THR A 149 15.67 14.60 -3.68
C THR A 149 15.81 13.83 -4.99
N GLU A 150 17.02 13.79 -5.56
CA GLU A 150 17.33 13.02 -6.77
C GLU A 150 17.80 11.58 -6.45
N HIS A 151 17.74 11.15 -5.19
CA HIS A 151 18.17 9.82 -4.70
C HIS A 151 19.68 9.55 -4.88
N GLU A 152 20.49 10.60 -4.91
CA GLU A 152 21.95 10.53 -5.07
C GLU A 152 22.62 10.64 -3.70
N TYR A 153 22.41 9.58 -2.91
CA TYR A 153 22.75 9.53 -1.48
C TYR A 153 24.24 9.69 -1.21
N GLN A 154 25.10 9.16 -2.07
CA GLN A 154 26.55 9.27 -1.88
C GLN A 154 27.04 10.72 -1.96
N GLN A 155 26.57 11.46 -2.95
CA GLN A 155 26.90 12.88 -3.15
C GLN A 155 26.25 13.73 -2.05
N ALA A 156 25.05 13.37 -1.59
CA ALA A 156 24.44 14.01 -0.44
C ALA A 156 25.31 13.83 0.83
N ARG A 157 25.81 12.62 1.11
CA ARG A 157 26.76 12.36 2.22
C ARG A 157 28.03 13.17 2.08
N GLU A 158 28.61 13.22 0.89
CA GLU A 158 29.81 14.03 0.62
C GLU A 158 29.59 15.51 0.94
N CYS A 159 28.44 16.08 0.55
CA CYS A 159 28.08 17.44 0.91
C CYS A 159 27.99 17.62 2.43
N LEU A 160 27.30 16.71 3.13
CA LEU A 160 27.11 16.81 4.58
C LEU A 160 28.42 16.74 5.36
N GLN A 161 29.41 15.97 4.90
CA GLN A 161 30.74 15.89 5.51
C GLN A 161 31.54 17.21 5.43
N LEU A 162 31.17 18.12 4.51
CA LEU A 162 31.86 19.39 4.33
C LEU A 162 31.33 20.49 5.27
N ILE A 163 30.15 20.31 5.86
CA ILE A 163 29.53 21.26 6.79
C ILE A 163 30.30 21.23 8.12
N LYS A 164 30.63 22.41 8.65
CA LYS A 164 31.42 22.57 9.88
C LYS A 164 30.69 23.37 10.96
N ASP A 165 29.69 24.14 10.60
CA ASP A 165 28.93 25.01 11.51
C ASP A 165 27.97 24.20 12.40
N GLU A 166 28.10 24.39 13.71
CA GLU A 166 27.21 23.79 14.72
C GLU A 166 25.76 24.27 14.57
N LYS A 167 25.50 25.43 13.96
CA LYS A 167 24.13 25.92 13.74
C LYS A 167 23.31 25.03 12.82
N ASN A 168 23.95 24.40 11.84
CA ASN A 168 23.30 23.50 10.88
C ASN A 168 23.21 22.06 11.40
N LEU A 169 23.81 21.77 12.56
CA LEU A 169 23.90 20.43 13.13
C LEU A 169 22.54 19.71 13.22
N PRO A 170 21.41 20.34 13.63
CA PRO A 170 20.12 19.65 13.68
C PRO A 170 19.60 19.21 12.31
N GLU A 171 19.54 20.11 11.34
CA GLU A 171 19.06 19.80 9.98
C GLU A 171 19.99 18.82 9.26
N MET A 172 21.30 18.96 9.45
CA MET A 172 22.31 18.09 8.87
C MET A 172 22.17 16.65 9.39
N VAL A 173 22.09 16.46 10.71
CA VAL A 173 21.94 15.12 11.32
C VAL A 173 20.61 14.50 10.89
N MET A 174 19.56 15.30 10.75
CA MET A 174 18.26 14.83 10.26
C MET A 174 18.30 14.34 8.82
N LEU A 175 18.90 15.11 7.91
CA LEU A 175 19.05 14.69 6.54
C LEU A 175 19.92 13.44 6.43
N GLN A 176 20.97 13.35 7.25
CA GLN A 176 21.80 12.15 7.31
C GLN A 176 21.00 10.92 7.76
N ALA A 177 20.16 11.04 8.79
CA ALA A 177 19.29 9.95 9.24
C ALA A 177 18.33 9.50 8.14
N GLN A 178 17.76 10.44 7.38
CA GLN A 178 16.87 10.15 6.25
C GLN A 178 17.59 9.46 5.10
N ILE A 179 18.81 9.91 4.75
CA ILE A 179 19.66 9.28 3.74
C ILE A 179 19.94 7.83 4.15
N GLU A 180 20.42 7.58 5.38
CA GLU A 180 20.72 6.22 5.82
C GLU A 180 19.46 5.33 5.88
N ARG A 181 18.30 5.89 6.23
CA ARG A 181 17.02 5.17 6.21
C ARG A 181 16.62 4.76 4.79
N ASP A 182 16.81 5.63 3.81
CA ASP A 182 16.36 5.39 2.43
C ASP A 182 17.37 4.53 1.66
N ASP A 183 18.66 4.61 1.99
CA ASP A 183 19.74 3.73 1.49
C ASP A 183 19.83 2.39 2.27
N SER A 184 18.84 2.08 3.10
CA SER A 184 18.70 0.83 3.87
C SER A 184 19.78 0.56 4.94
N HIS A 185 20.53 1.57 5.38
CA HIS A 185 21.42 1.51 6.55
C HIS A 185 20.66 1.82 7.84
N TYR A 186 19.71 0.95 8.19
CA TYR A 186 18.74 1.21 9.27
C TYR A 186 19.36 1.41 10.66
N ASP A 187 20.40 0.66 11.02
CA ASP A 187 21.07 0.81 12.32
C ASP A 187 21.72 2.20 12.46
N GLN A 188 22.41 2.66 11.41
CA GLN A 188 23.01 4.00 11.36
C GLN A 188 21.93 5.08 11.41
N ALA A 189 20.81 4.89 10.71
CA ALA A 189 19.67 5.81 10.77
C ALA A 189 19.09 5.92 12.19
N LEU A 190 18.97 4.80 12.93
CA LEU A 190 18.50 4.79 14.33
C LEU A 190 19.45 5.53 15.28
N GLU A 191 20.76 5.36 15.10
CA GLU A 191 21.77 6.11 15.86
C GLU A 191 21.67 7.61 15.57
N LEU A 192 21.54 7.98 14.30
CA LEU A 192 21.40 9.38 13.88
C LEU A 192 20.09 10.01 14.38
N TYR A 193 18.96 9.29 14.36
CA TYR A 193 17.72 9.77 14.99
C TYR A 193 17.87 9.99 16.49
N THR A 194 18.62 9.13 17.18
CA THR A 194 18.89 9.27 18.61
C THR A 194 19.79 10.49 18.88
N LYS A 195 20.78 10.73 18.02
CA LYS A 195 21.60 11.94 18.07
C LYS A 195 20.76 13.19 17.79
N ALA A 196 19.92 13.18 16.75
CA ALA A 196 19.02 14.28 16.40
C ALA A 196 18.07 14.61 17.57
N TYR A 197 17.58 13.59 18.28
CA TYR A 197 16.74 13.76 19.46
C TYR A 197 17.43 14.51 20.59
N SER A 198 18.73 14.24 20.82
CA SER A 198 19.50 14.90 21.88
C SER A 198 19.77 16.39 21.61
N ILE A 199 19.78 16.80 20.34
CA ILE A 199 20.04 18.19 19.92
C ILE A 199 18.76 18.99 19.64
N ALA A 200 17.59 18.32 19.61
CA ALA A 200 16.30 18.96 19.40
C ALA A 200 15.98 19.96 20.52
N LYS A 201 15.45 21.12 20.13
CA LYS A 201 15.22 22.27 21.02
C LYS A 201 13.78 22.35 21.52
N SER A 202 12.82 21.76 20.80
CA SER A 202 11.41 21.75 21.17
C SER A 202 10.85 20.33 21.35
N ASN A 203 9.75 20.21 22.10
CA ASN A 203 9.03 18.94 22.22
C ASN A 203 8.39 18.52 20.89
N LEU A 204 7.98 19.47 20.05
CA LEU A 204 7.48 19.18 18.71
C LEU A 204 8.56 18.52 17.83
N GLU A 205 9.76 19.09 17.79
CA GLU A 205 10.91 18.51 17.07
C GLU A 205 11.22 17.09 17.59
N ARG A 206 11.27 16.91 18.91
CA ARG A 206 11.46 15.59 19.52
C ARG A 206 10.38 14.60 19.13
N THR A 207 9.12 15.05 19.05
CA THR A 207 7.98 14.23 18.66
C THR A 207 8.09 13.79 17.20
N GLU A 208 8.46 14.69 16.29
CA GLU A 208 8.65 14.37 14.87
C GLU A 208 9.79 13.36 14.66
N LEU A 209 10.86 13.49 15.44
CA LEU A 209 11.97 12.54 15.47
C LEU A 209 11.54 11.15 15.94
N LEU A 210 10.75 11.09 17.02
CA LEU A 210 10.22 9.83 17.52
C LEU A 210 9.24 9.20 16.53
N LEU A 211 8.39 10.00 15.87
CA LEU A 211 7.50 9.52 14.81
C LEU A 211 8.30 8.88 13.66
N ALA A 212 9.33 9.57 13.16
CA ALA A 212 10.21 9.04 12.11
C ALA A 212 10.93 7.76 12.56
N LYS A 213 11.47 7.74 13.79
CA LYS A 213 12.14 6.58 14.38
C LYS A 213 11.18 5.40 14.55
N GLY A 214 9.94 5.64 15.00
CA GLY A 214 8.91 4.61 15.14
C GLY A 214 8.51 4.00 13.78
N HIS A 215 8.37 4.82 12.73
CA HIS A 215 8.14 4.31 11.38
C HIS A 215 9.33 3.49 10.84
N LEU A 216 10.56 3.86 11.19
CA LEU A 216 11.73 3.05 10.86
C LEU A 216 11.70 1.70 11.58
N TYR A 217 11.34 1.67 12.87
CA TYR A 217 11.15 0.42 13.60
C TYR A 217 10.05 -0.47 12.98
N ILE A 218 8.95 0.13 12.47
CA ILE A 218 7.95 -0.62 11.68
C ILE A 218 8.59 -1.25 10.43
N LYS A 219 9.41 -0.49 9.69
CA LYS A 219 10.05 -0.93 8.44
C LYS A 219 10.95 -2.14 8.66
N ILE A 220 11.65 -2.20 9.79
CA ILE A 220 12.50 -3.33 10.18
C ILE A 220 11.78 -4.37 11.07
N ALA A 221 10.45 -4.31 11.14
CA ALA A 221 9.59 -5.23 11.90
C ALA A 221 9.89 -5.35 13.41
N GLN A 222 10.47 -4.31 14.01
CA GLN A 222 10.67 -4.21 15.46
C GLN A 222 9.47 -3.52 16.11
N TYR A 223 8.32 -4.20 16.12
CA TYR A 223 7.04 -3.60 16.53
C TYR A 223 7.00 -3.22 18.01
N GLY A 224 7.67 -3.96 18.90
CA GLY A 224 7.82 -3.57 20.31
C GLY A 224 8.46 -2.19 20.47
N HIS A 225 9.62 -1.99 19.85
CA HIS A 225 10.34 -0.71 19.86
C HIS A 225 9.52 0.41 19.20
N ALA A 226 8.85 0.13 18.08
CA ALA A 226 7.98 1.10 17.43
C ALA A 226 6.86 1.58 18.37
N LYS A 227 6.21 0.64 19.07
CA LYS A 227 5.13 0.92 20.02
C LYS A 227 5.59 1.83 21.15
N ASP A 228 6.72 1.48 21.78
CA ASP A 228 7.29 2.25 22.89
C ASP A 228 7.72 3.65 22.42
N THR A 229 8.27 3.75 21.22
CA THR A 229 8.65 5.03 20.60
C THR A 229 7.43 5.93 20.33
N PHE A 230 6.33 5.39 19.80
CA PHE A 230 5.11 6.18 19.60
C PHE A 230 4.43 6.55 20.90
N LYS A 231 4.49 5.69 21.93
CA LYS A 231 4.01 6.03 23.26
C LYS A 231 4.79 7.21 23.85
N GLN A 232 6.12 7.17 23.75
CA GLN A 232 6.99 8.29 24.14
C GLN A 232 6.66 9.58 23.37
N ALA A 233 6.34 9.47 22.08
CA ALA A 233 5.93 10.61 21.26
C ALA A 233 4.59 11.22 21.73
N LEU A 234 3.62 10.38 22.11
CA LEU A 234 2.34 10.83 22.68
C LEU A 234 2.52 11.49 24.06
N ASP A 235 3.40 10.95 24.90
CA ASP A 235 3.67 11.50 26.25
C ASP A 235 4.37 12.87 26.21
N LEU A 236 5.12 13.16 25.13
CA LEU A 236 5.82 14.44 24.94
C LEU A 236 4.97 15.52 24.26
N LEU A 237 3.93 15.12 23.52
CA LEU A 237 3.14 16.04 22.72
C LEU A 237 2.04 16.68 23.55
N ASP A 238 2.11 18.00 23.73
CA ASP A 238 0.99 18.77 24.29
C ASP A 238 -0.20 18.70 23.31
N ALA A 239 -1.22 17.92 23.70
CA ALA A 239 -2.32 17.53 22.84
C ALA A 239 -3.20 18.70 22.36
N GLU A 240 -3.21 19.82 23.09
CA GLU A 240 -4.02 21.00 22.78
C GLU A 240 -3.47 21.80 21.59
N ASP A 241 -2.14 21.80 21.39
CA ASP A 241 -1.48 22.65 20.39
C ASP A 241 -1.32 21.96 19.02
N HIS A 242 -1.34 20.63 18.97
CA HIS A 242 -1.03 19.86 17.76
C HIS A 242 -1.96 18.65 17.53
N PRO A 243 -3.28 18.86 17.36
CA PRO A 243 -4.24 17.77 17.25
C PRO A 243 -3.96 16.85 16.04
N GLN A 244 -3.64 17.39 14.86
CA GLN A 244 -3.37 16.57 13.68
C GLN A 244 -2.15 15.65 13.88
N ARG A 245 -1.07 16.18 14.46
CA ARG A 245 0.12 15.37 14.78
C ARG A 245 -0.21 14.28 15.79
N LYS A 246 -1.05 14.57 16.79
CA LYS A 246 -1.54 13.57 17.74
C LYS A 246 -2.32 12.46 17.03
N ALA A 247 -3.22 12.80 16.11
CA ALA A 247 -3.98 11.81 15.34
C ALA A 247 -3.09 10.89 14.49
N GLU A 248 -2.06 11.44 13.85
CA GLU A 248 -1.07 10.66 13.09
C GLU A 248 -0.33 9.66 13.98
N ILE A 249 0.18 10.10 15.13
CA ILE A 249 0.88 9.23 16.08
C ILE A 249 -0.07 8.16 16.64
N LEU A 250 -1.33 8.51 16.93
CA LEU A 250 -2.34 7.55 17.38
C LEU A 250 -2.66 6.51 16.31
N ASN A 251 -2.77 6.89 15.03
CA ASN A 251 -2.95 5.94 13.92
C ASN A 251 -1.74 4.99 13.80
N ALA A 252 -0.52 5.54 13.86
CA ALA A 252 0.71 4.75 13.81
C ALA A 252 0.85 3.81 15.02
N PHE A 253 0.57 4.29 16.23
CA PHE A 253 0.53 3.48 17.45
C PHE A 253 -0.51 2.37 17.34
N GLY A 254 -1.74 2.69 16.89
CA GLY A 254 -2.80 1.72 16.70
C GLY A 254 -2.43 0.62 15.70
N LEU A 255 -1.72 0.98 14.62
CA LEU A 255 -1.22 0.02 13.63
C LEU A 255 -0.23 -0.96 14.26
N VAL A 256 0.70 -0.47 15.08
CA VAL A 256 1.70 -1.30 15.75
C VAL A 256 1.06 -2.15 16.84
N ALA A 257 0.19 -1.58 17.67
CA ALA A 257 -0.55 -2.32 18.69
C ALA A 257 -1.38 -3.45 18.06
N LYS A 258 -2.02 -3.21 16.90
CA LYS A 258 -2.71 -4.23 16.10
C LYS A 258 -1.77 -5.34 15.62
N LYS A 259 -0.52 -5.01 15.27
CA LYS A 259 0.50 -5.99 14.87
C LYS A 259 0.97 -6.83 16.07
N CYS A 260 1.11 -6.23 17.25
CA CYS A 260 1.44 -6.94 18.49
C CYS A 260 0.25 -7.70 19.12
N SER A 261 -0.91 -7.77 18.46
CA SER A 261 -2.15 -8.36 19.00
C SER A 261 -2.68 -7.68 20.28
N GLU A 262 -2.26 -6.45 20.56
CA GLU A 262 -2.76 -5.60 21.66
C GLU A 262 -4.01 -4.82 21.21
N TYR A 263 -5.07 -5.56 20.86
CA TYR A 263 -6.23 -5.01 20.16
C TYR A 263 -6.97 -3.92 20.93
N ASP A 264 -7.05 -4.01 22.25
CA ASP A 264 -7.82 -3.03 23.03
C ASP A 264 -7.10 -1.66 23.07
N GLN A 265 -5.76 -1.66 23.18
CA GLN A 265 -4.96 -0.44 23.04
C GLN A 265 -5.05 0.13 21.62
N ALA A 266 -5.03 -0.73 20.60
CA ALA A 266 -5.17 -0.30 19.21
C ALA A 266 -6.54 0.34 18.94
N ILE A 267 -7.63 -0.26 19.43
CA ILE A 267 -8.99 0.30 19.33
C ILE A 267 -9.06 1.66 20.03
N SER A 268 -8.53 1.76 21.25
CA SER A 268 -8.50 3.04 21.98
C SER A 268 -7.75 4.12 21.21
N ALA A 269 -6.60 3.80 20.64
CA ALA A 269 -5.82 4.75 19.86
C ALA A 269 -6.55 5.21 18.59
N TYR A 270 -7.16 4.28 17.84
CA TYR A 270 -7.94 4.62 16.66
C TYR A 270 -9.17 5.46 16.98
N ASN A 271 -9.91 5.14 18.04
CA ASN A 271 -11.05 5.96 18.46
C ASN A 271 -10.62 7.39 18.81
N ASN A 272 -9.53 7.54 19.57
CA ASN A 272 -8.97 8.86 19.89
C ASN A 272 -8.50 9.62 18.64
N ALA A 273 -8.00 8.93 17.61
CA ALA A 273 -7.64 9.55 16.34
C ALA A 273 -8.89 9.99 15.55
N LEU A 274 -9.96 9.19 15.56
CA LEU A 274 -11.23 9.49 14.90
C LEU A 274 -11.96 10.70 15.49
N GLU A 275 -11.74 11.01 16.77
CA GLU A 275 -12.26 12.25 17.39
C GLU A 275 -11.60 13.51 16.82
N ILE A 276 -10.42 13.39 16.21
CA ILE A 276 -9.62 14.51 15.73
C ILE A 276 -9.74 14.69 14.22
N VAL A 277 -9.75 13.58 13.46
CA VAL A 277 -9.72 13.63 11.99
C VAL A 277 -11.08 14.00 11.39
N ASP A 278 -11.08 14.72 10.27
CA ASP A 278 -12.30 15.05 9.53
C ASP A 278 -12.98 13.77 9.04
N THR A 279 -14.27 13.60 9.34
CA THR A 279 -15.07 12.43 8.94
C THR A 279 -15.19 12.28 7.43
N ASN A 280 -14.96 13.35 6.67
CA ASN A 280 -14.95 13.31 5.21
C ASN A 280 -13.56 13.07 4.60
N SER A 281 -12.55 12.72 5.40
CA SER A 281 -11.19 12.47 4.91
C SER A 281 -10.92 11.02 4.49
N ASP A 282 -9.90 10.85 3.66
CA ASP A 282 -9.28 9.55 3.36
C ASP A 282 -8.61 8.94 4.60
N VAL A 283 -7.99 9.78 5.44
CA VAL A 283 -7.41 9.37 6.74
C VAL A 283 -8.47 8.72 7.64
N TRP A 284 -9.67 9.31 7.73
CA TRP A 284 -10.77 8.72 8.49
C TRP A 284 -11.13 7.33 7.96
N SER A 285 -11.21 7.18 6.63
CA SER A 285 -11.48 5.90 5.96
C SER A 285 -10.42 4.85 6.27
N GLU A 286 -9.14 5.23 6.27
CA GLU A 286 -8.04 4.36 6.63
C GLU A 286 -8.16 3.87 8.09
N ILE A 287 -8.43 4.77 9.03
CA ILE A 287 -8.54 4.44 10.45
C ILE A 287 -9.71 3.49 10.71
N ILE A 288 -10.88 3.72 10.12
CA ILE A 288 -12.02 2.80 10.30
C ILE A 288 -11.79 1.45 9.61
N SER A 289 -11.07 1.40 8.49
CA SER A 289 -10.63 0.13 7.89
C SER A 289 -9.65 -0.63 8.79
N ASN A 290 -8.77 0.09 9.49
CA ASN A 290 -7.87 -0.50 10.47
C ASN A 290 -8.60 -1.04 11.71
N LEU A 291 -9.64 -0.36 12.18
CA LEU A 291 -10.55 -0.88 13.21
C LEU A 291 -11.29 -2.13 12.73
N ALA A 292 -11.80 -2.12 11.50
CA ALA A 292 -12.47 -3.27 10.90
C ALA A 292 -11.57 -4.52 10.90
N ASP A 293 -10.29 -4.34 10.58
CA ASP A 293 -9.25 -5.36 10.64
C ASP A 293 -9.11 -5.98 12.04
N ILE A 294 -9.17 -5.15 13.09
CA ILE A 294 -9.13 -5.63 14.49
C ILE A 294 -10.38 -6.43 14.80
N HIS A 295 -11.56 -5.91 14.47
CA HIS A 295 -12.82 -6.62 14.69
C HIS A 295 -12.84 -7.97 13.95
N ARG A 296 -12.34 -8.02 12.71
CA ARG A 296 -12.17 -9.26 11.94
C ARG A 296 -11.25 -10.26 12.65
N LYS A 297 -10.12 -9.79 13.22
CA LYS A 297 -9.19 -10.64 13.98
C LYS A 297 -9.78 -11.14 15.29
N LYS A 298 -10.64 -10.35 15.96
CA LYS A 298 -11.41 -10.73 17.16
C LYS A 298 -12.65 -11.59 16.85
N ALA A 299 -12.89 -11.94 15.58
CA ALA A 299 -14.07 -12.66 15.10
C ALA A 299 -15.42 -11.90 15.28
N ASN A 300 -15.37 -10.57 15.45
CA ASN A 300 -16.54 -9.69 15.43
C ASN A 300 -16.87 -9.31 13.97
N TYR A 301 -17.33 -10.29 13.19
CA TYR A 301 -17.40 -10.15 11.73
C TYR A 301 -18.44 -9.13 11.24
N ASP A 302 -19.56 -8.97 11.94
CA ASP A 302 -20.58 -7.99 11.57
C ASP A 302 -20.06 -6.55 11.74
N GLU A 303 -19.45 -6.25 12.88
CA GLU A 303 -18.83 -4.93 13.13
C GLU A 303 -17.70 -4.64 12.12
N ALA A 304 -16.87 -5.65 11.81
CA ALA A 304 -15.83 -5.52 10.79
C ALA A 304 -16.44 -5.20 9.41
N ARG A 305 -17.53 -5.88 9.03
CA ARG A 305 -18.21 -5.66 7.76
C ARG A 305 -18.74 -4.23 7.68
N ASP A 306 -19.42 -3.77 8.72
CA ASP A 306 -20.01 -2.44 8.76
C ASP A 306 -18.95 -1.35 8.64
N LEU A 307 -17.82 -1.49 9.33
CA LEU A 307 -16.70 -0.57 9.24
C LEU A 307 -16.05 -0.57 7.85
N TYR A 308 -15.78 -1.73 7.24
CA TYR A 308 -15.25 -1.77 5.87
C TYR A 308 -16.22 -1.18 4.85
N LEU A 309 -17.53 -1.43 4.96
CA LEU A 309 -18.53 -0.86 4.05
C LEU A 309 -18.65 0.65 4.21
N LYS A 310 -18.55 1.18 5.44
CA LYS A 310 -18.44 2.64 5.69
C LYS A 310 -17.19 3.22 5.02
N SER A 311 -16.04 2.56 5.15
CA SER A 311 -14.79 2.99 4.52
C SER A 311 -14.88 2.96 2.99
N LEU A 312 -15.49 1.92 2.44
CA LEU A 312 -15.69 1.75 1.00
C LEU A 312 -16.53 2.90 0.45
N LYS A 313 -17.69 3.16 1.07
CA LYS A 313 -18.61 4.22 0.67
C LYS A 313 -17.94 5.60 0.72
N GLN A 314 -17.13 5.87 1.75
CA GLN A 314 -16.41 7.13 1.88
C GLN A 314 -15.37 7.29 0.76
N MET A 315 -14.56 6.26 0.50
CA MET A 315 -13.57 6.29 -0.59
C MET A 315 -14.22 6.42 -1.97
N GLU A 316 -15.36 5.77 -2.21
CA GLU A 316 -16.15 5.91 -3.44
C GLU A 316 -16.71 7.32 -3.63
N SER A 317 -17.08 7.99 -2.53
CA SER A 317 -17.54 9.37 -2.55
C SER A 317 -16.40 10.33 -2.91
N LEU A 318 -15.22 10.14 -2.30
CA LEU A 318 -14.04 11.00 -2.50
C LEU A 318 -13.41 10.85 -3.88
N TYR A 319 -13.23 9.62 -4.34
CA TYR A 319 -12.38 9.34 -5.50
C TYR A 319 -13.10 8.60 -6.63
N GLY A 320 -14.33 8.14 -6.41
CA GLY A 320 -15.08 7.32 -7.36
C GLY A 320 -14.67 5.84 -7.35
N GLN A 321 -15.50 4.97 -7.91
CA GLN A 321 -15.49 3.51 -7.70
C GLN A 321 -14.29 2.72 -8.25
N ASN A 322 -13.33 3.37 -8.90
CA ASN A 322 -12.17 2.69 -9.50
C ASN A 322 -10.87 3.30 -9.04
N HIS A 323 -10.93 4.12 -7.99
CA HIS A 323 -9.71 4.57 -7.36
C HIS A 323 -8.97 3.36 -6.78
N PRO A 324 -7.64 3.26 -6.94
CA PRO A 324 -6.89 2.10 -6.48
C PRO A 324 -7.05 1.78 -4.99
N SER A 325 -7.28 2.78 -4.13
CA SER A 325 -7.55 2.54 -2.70
C SER A 325 -8.82 1.74 -2.42
N ILE A 326 -9.78 1.71 -3.37
CA ILE A 326 -10.97 0.87 -3.27
C ILE A 326 -10.62 -0.60 -3.44
N ALA A 327 -9.61 -0.92 -4.27
CA ALA A 327 -9.15 -2.29 -4.45
C ALA A 327 -8.62 -2.88 -3.13
N ASP A 328 -7.92 -2.08 -2.32
CA ASP A 328 -7.42 -2.51 -1.01
C ASP A 328 -8.57 -2.82 -0.04
N ILE A 329 -9.60 -1.97 0.00
CA ILE A 329 -10.80 -2.18 0.84
C ILE A 329 -11.57 -3.43 0.37
N MET A 330 -11.73 -3.61 -0.94
CA MET A 330 -12.35 -4.81 -1.51
C MET A 330 -11.57 -6.08 -1.16
N ASN A 331 -10.24 -6.03 -1.24
CA ASN A 331 -9.39 -7.12 -0.80
C ASN A 331 -9.61 -7.46 0.68
N ASN A 332 -9.71 -6.45 1.55
CA ASN A 332 -9.98 -6.64 2.97
C ASN A 332 -11.39 -7.23 3.24
N LEU A 333 -12.41 -6.77 2.53
CA LEU A 333 -13.76 -7.37 2.55
C LEU A 333 -13.73 -8.83 2.09
N GLY A 334 -13.00 -9.14 1.03
CA GLY A 334 -12.80 -10.53 0.59
C GLY A 334 -12.15 -11.40 1.67
N MET A 335 -11.17 -10.86 2.38
CA MET A 335 -10.49 -11.56 3.47
C MET A 335 -11.36 -11.71 4.72
N LEU A 336 -12.29 -10.79 4.98
CA LEU A 336 -13.35 -10.94 5.98
C LEU A 336 -14.28 -12.09 5.61
N LEU A 337 -14.82 -12.07 4.39
CA LEU A 337 -15.75 -13.10 3.90
C LEU A 337 -15.11 -14.50 3.87
N LYS A 338 -13.80 -14.58 3.56
CA LYS A 338 -13.01 -15.82 3.70
C LYS A 338 -13.05 -16.37 5.13
N LYS A 339 -12.95 -15.51 6.15
CA LYS A 339 -13.01 -15.93 7.57
C LYS A 339 -14.41 -16.40 7.97
N GLU A 340 -15.45 -15.85 7.36
CA GLU A 340 -16.85 -16.28 7.54
C GLU A 340 -17.21 -17.55 6.77
N GLY A 341 -16.31 -18.08 5.92
CA GLY A 341 -16.59 -19.21 5.03
C GLY A 341 -17.41 -18.86 3.78
N LYS A 342 -17.67 -17.57 3.53
CA LYS A 342 -18.38 -17.06 2.35
C LYS A 342 -17.43 -16.92 1.15
N TYR A 343 -16.88 -18.05 0.72
CA TYR A 343 -15.78 -18.08 -0.25
C TYR A 343 -16.12 -17.49 -1.63
N ASN A 344 -17.33 -17.72 -2.14
CA ASN A 344 -17.71 -17.20 -3.46
C ASN A 344 -17.82 -15.67 -3.46
N GLU A 345 -18.46 -15.10 -2.44
CA GLU A 345 -18.53 -13.64 -2.26
C GLU A 345 -17.13 -13.04 -2.08
N ALA A 346 -16.25 -13.72 -1.33
CA ALA A 346 -14.87 -13.30 -1.17
C ALA A 346 -14.11 -13.23 -2.51
N LEU A 347 -14.28 -14.24 -3.37
CA LEU A 347 -13.69 -14.28 -4.70
C LEU A 347 -14.21 -13.14 -5.59
N ASP A 348 -15.47 -12.75 -5.47
CA ASP A 348 -16.04 -11.68 -6.27
C ASP A 348 -15.45 -10.30 -5.89
N TYR A 349 -15.25 -10.03 -4.61
CA TYR A 349 -14.53 -8.82 -4.17
C TYR A 349 -13.08 -8.80 -4.66
N LEU A 350 -12.36 -9.92 -4.57
CA LEU A 350 -10.97 -9.99 -5.05
C LEU A 350 -10.86 -9.83 -6.57
N LYS A 351 -11.81 -10.37 -7.35
CA LYS A 351 -11.87 -10.15 -8.80
C LYS A 351 -12.08 -8.66 -9.12
N GLN A 352 -12.92 -7.96 -8.37
CA GLN A 352 -13.11 -6.52 -8.55
C GLN A 352 -11.84 -5.74 -8.19
N ALA A 353 -11.17 -6.07 -7.08
CA ALA A 353 -9.89 -5.47 -6.69
C ALA A 353 -8.81 -5.65 -7.78
N ILE A 354 -8.70 -6.86 -8.34
CA ILE A 354 -7.79 -7.16 -9.46
C ILE A 354 -8.16 -6.34 -10.70
N LYS A 355 -9.45 -6.26 -11.05
CA LYS A 355 -9.92 -5.47 -12.20
C LYS A 355 -9.58 -3.99 -12.06
N ILE A 356 -9.80 -3.40 -10.88
CA ILE A 356 -9.46 -2.00 -10.59
C ILE A 356 -7.94 -1.80 -10.71
N SER A 357 -7.13 -2.65 -10.08
CA SER A 357 -5.67 -2.54 -10.14
C SER A 357 -5.11 -2.68 -11.56
N LYS A 358 -5.62 -3.63 -12.35
CA LYS A 358 -5.25 -3.78 -13.77
C LYS A 358 -5.59 -2.55 -14.58
N HIS A 359 -6.77 -1.98 -14.35
CA HIS A 359 -7.22 -0.78 -15.05
C HIS A 359 -6.34 0.44 -14.74
N TYR A 360 -5.94 0.64 -13.48
CA TYR A 360 -5.21 1.83 -13.04
C TYR A 360 -3.70 1.73 -13.26
N TYR A 361 -3.11 0.59 -12.91
CA TYR A 361 -1.67 0.41 -12.86
C TYR A 361 -1.11 -0.47 -13.99
N GLY A 362 -1.99 -1.15 -14.73
CA GLY A 362 -1.60 -2.13 -15.74
C GLY A 362 -1.49 -3.56 -15.18
N GLU A 363 -1.27 -4.52 -16.08
CA GLU A 363 -1.30 -5.96 -15.79
C GLU A 363 -0.17 -6.46 -14.88
N GLU A 364 0.87 -5.65 -14.69
CA GLU A 364 2.11 -6.06 -14.01
C GLU A 364 2.28 -5.39 -12.64
N HIS A 365 1.24 -4.73 -12.13
CA HIS A 365 1.32 -4.07 -10.84
C HIS A 365 1.35 -5.08 -9.69
N PRO A 366 2.25 -4.91 -8.70
CA PRO A 366 2.44 -5.88 -7.63
C PRO A 366 1.19 -6.18 -6.79
N SER A 367 0.24 -5.24 -6.67
CA SER A 367 -1.03 -5.48 -5.96
C SER A 367 -1.81 -6.67 -6.55
N ILE A 368 -1.70 -6.92 -7.85
CA ILE A 368 -2.36 -8.05 -8.51
C ILE A 368 -1.84 -9.38 -7.95
N GLY A 369 -0.52 -9.50 -7.79
CA GLY A 369 0.10 -10.68 -7.18
C GLY A 369 -0.34 -10.91 -5.73
N ILE A 370 -0.49 -9.83 -4.95
CA ILE A 370 -1.00 -9.90 -3.58
C ILE A 370 -2.46 -10.41 -3.57
N TYR A 371 -3.33 -9.88 -4.42
CA TYR A 371 -4.72 -10.33 -4.50
C TYR A 371 -4.85 -11.76 -5.00
N LEU A 372 -4.05 -12.17 -5.99
CA LEU A 372 -3.98 -13.55 -6.46
C LEU A 372 -3.54 -14.50 -5.35
N THR A 373 -2.61 -14.08 -4.50
CA THR A 373 -2.22 -14.86 -3.31
C THR A 373 -3.43 -15.09 -2.41
N ASN A 374 -4.23 -14.05 -2.14
CA ASN A 374 -5.46 -14.17 -1.35
C ASN A 374 -6.52 -15.05 -2.01
N VAL A 375 -6.65 -15.00 -3.34
CA VAL A 375 -7.52 -15.92 -4.12
C VAL A 375 -7.06 -17.37 -3.96
N GLY A 376 -5.77 -17.65 -4.10
CA GLY A 376 -5.20 -18.98 -3.89
C GLY A 376 -5.46 -19.48 -2.46
N ASP A 377 -5.42 -18.57 -1.50
CA ASP A 377 -5.70 -18.84 -0.09
C ASP A 377 -7.15 -19.23 0.18
N ILE A 378 -8.10 -18.68 -0.57
CA ILE A 378 -9.51 -19.07 -0.54
C ILE A 378 -9.67 -20.50 -1.08
N TYR A 379 -9.12 -20.78 -2.27
CA TYR A 379 -9.19 -22.12 -2.86
C TYR A 379 -8.55 -23.18 -1.97
N ARG A 380 -7.41 -22.86 -1.34
CA ARG A 380 -6.74 -23.73 -0.37
C ARG A 380 -7.63 -24.03 0.83
N LYS A 381 -8.37 -23.04 1.35
CA LYS A 381 -9.31 -23.23 2.46
C LYS A 381 -10.55 -24.05 2.07
N GLN A 382 -10.97 -23.99 0.81
CA GLN A 382 -12.01 -24.85 0.24
C GLN A 382 -11.53 -26.30 -0.01
N GLY A 383 -10.22 -26.56 0.05
CA GLY A 383 -9.62 -27.85 -0.28
C GLY A 383 -9.36 -28.05 -1.78
N ASP A 384 -9.60 -27.03 -2.62
CA ASP A 384 -9.22 -27.05 -4.03
C ASP A 384 -7.73 -26.70 -4.18
N PHE A 385 -6.89 -27.65 -3.80
CA PHE A 385 -5.44 -27.51 -3.83
C PHE A 385 -4.89 -27.34 -5.25
N LYS A 386 -5.59 -27.84 -6.27
CA LYS A 386 -5.15 -27.73 -7.67
C LYS A 386 -5.31 -26.30 -8.17
N THR A 387 -6.48 -25.70 -7.97
CA THR A 387 -6.73 -24.31 -8.36
C THR A 387 -5.87 -23.37 -7.52
N ALA A 388 -5.75 -23.63 -6.21
CA ALA A 388 -4.86 -22.84 -5.33
C ALA A 388 -3.42 -22.81 -5.84
N GLU A 389 -2.83 -23.97 -6.19
CA GLU A 389 -1.47 -24.05 -6.72
C GLU A 389 -1.30 -23.27 -8.03
N GLY A 390 -2.28 -23.36 -8.95
CA GLY A 390 -2.29 -22.59 -10.19
C GLY A 390 -2.30 -21.08 -9.92
N THR A 391 -3.20 -20.62 -9.05
CA THR A 391 -3.29 -19.20 -8.68
C THR A 391 -2.03 -18.70 -7.97
N TYR A 392 -1.42 -19.49 -7.08
CA TYR A 392 -0.16 -19.09 -6.46
C TYR A 392 0.99 -19.00 -7.47
N LYS A 393 1.04 -19.85 -8.51
CA LYS A 393 2.04 -19.72 -9.59
C LYS A 393 1.87 -18.43 -10.39
N GLU A 394 0.62 -18.04 -10.66
CA GLU A 394 0.32 -16.74 -11.28
C GLU A 394 0.76 -15.57 -10.38
N ALA A 395 0.45 -15.64 -9.09
CA ALA A 395 0.87 -14.65 -8.10
C ALA A 395 2.40 -14.53 -8.02
N LEU A 396 3.10 -15.66 -7.95
CA LEU A 396 4.55 -15.74 -7.90
C LEU A 396 5.17 -15.09 -9.14
N THR A 397 4.70 -15.44 -10.34
CA THR A 397 5.17 -14.87 -11.59
C THR A 397 4.98 -13.35 -11.63
N SER A 398 3.82 -12.86 -11.18
CA SER A 398 3.55 -11.42 -11.11
C SER A 398 4.51 -10.72 -10.15
N LEU A 399 4.70 -11.25 -8.94
CA LEU A 399 5.53 -10.60 -7.92
C LEU A 399 7.02 -10.64 -8.25
N GLU A 400 7.52 -11.75 -8.80
CA GLU A 400 8.91 -11.86 -9.24
C GLU A 400 9.20 -10.88 -10.39
N LYS A 401 8.23 -10.63 -11.27
CA LYS A 401 8.37 -9.64 -12.33
C LYS A 401 8.39 -8.20 -11.79
N SER A 402 7.51 -7.88 -10.84
CA SER A 402 7.38 -6.53 -10.30
C SER A 402 8.53 -6.15 -9.36
N PHE A 403 8.98 -7.07 -8.51
CA PHE A 403 9.93 -6.78 -7.43
C PHE A 403 11.25 -7.55 -7.53
N GLY A 404 11.36 -8.53 -8.41
CA GLY A 404 12.47 -9.48 -8.44
C GLY A 404 12.25 -10.71 -7.56
N PRO A 405 13.07 -11.76 -7.74
CA PRO A 405 12.86 -13.08 -7.13
C PRO A 405 13.14 -13.15 -5.62
N ASN A 406 13.77 -12.13 -5.05
CA ASN A 406 14.21 -12.07 -3.66
C ASN A 406 13.42 -11.06 -2.82
N HIS A 407 12.22 -10.66 -3.27
CA HIS A 407 11.40 -9.73 -2.52
C HIS A 407 10.54 -10.42 -1.46
N ILE A 408 10.24 -9.72 -0.36
CA ILE A 408 9.52 -10.29 0.79
C ILE A 408 8.11 -10.79 0.48
N GLU A 409 7.46 -10.24 -0.55
CA GLU A 409 6.15 -10.71 -1.04
C GLU A 409 6.27 -12.05 -1.80
N VAL A 410 7.41 -12.29 -2.46
CA VAL A 410 7.69 -13.60 -3.09
C VAL A 410 7.79 -14.69 -2.02
N ALA A 411 8.45 -14.40 -0.89
CA ALA A 411 8.54 -15.33 0.23
C ALA A 411 7.16 -15.74 0.79
N GLU A 412 6.19 -14.81 0.80
CA GLU A 412 4.84 -15.08 1.30
C GLU A 412 4.05 -16.05 0.42
N VAL A 413 4.17 -15.90 -0.91
CA VAL A 413 3.59 -16.84 -1.86
C VAL A 413 4.25 -18.20 -1.77
N LEU A 414 5.59 -18.25 -1.67
CA LEU A 414 6.33 -19.50 -1.53
C LEU A 414 5.90 -20.27 -0.27
N ASN A 415 5.80 -19.60 0.88
CA ASN A 415 5.30 -20.22 2.09
C ASN A 415 3.87 -20.76 1.91
N SER A 416 3.00 -20.02 1.22
CA SER A 416 1.62 -20.45 0.92
C SER A 416 1.58 -21.67 -0.01
N MET A 417 2.45 -21.72 -1.01
CA MET A 417 2.64 -22.90 -1.86
C MET A 417 3.13 -24.11 -1.06
N GLY A 418 4.08 -23.90 -0.14
CA GLY A 418 4.56 -24.97 0.75
C GLY A 418 3.44 -25.58 1.59
N LEU A 419 2.48 -24.77 2.07
CA LEU A 419 1.30 -25.27 2.78
C LEU A 419 0.41 -26.18 1.91
N VAL A 420 0.24 -25.84 0.62
CA VAL A 420 -0.53 -26.67 -0.33
C VAL A 420 0.18 -27.99 -0.60
N LEU A 421 1.47 -27.94 -0.88
CA LEU A 421 2.28 -29.13 -1.19
C LEU A 421 2.35 -30.09 0.01
N LYS A 422 2.53 -29.55 1.23
CA LYS A 422 2.45 -30.34 2.47
C LYS A 422 1.11 -31.06 2.61
N LYS A 423 -0.01 -30.41 2.27
CA LYS A 423 -1.36 -31.03 2.31
C LYS A 423 -1.53 -32.13 1.26
N ARG A 424 -0.80 -32.05 0.15
CA ARG A 424 -0.74 -33.09 -0.90
C ARG A 424 0.30 -34.18 -0.63
N ALA A 425 0.96 -34.14 0.53
CA ALA A 425 2.08 -35.03 0.91
C ALA A 425 3.32 -34.92 0.00
N ASP A 426 3.43 -33.85 -0.80
CA ASP A 426 4.68 -33.48 -1.45
C ASP A 426 5.52 -32.68 -0.45
N TYR A 427 6.18 -33.42 0.45
CA TYR A 427 6.96 -32.80 1.50
C TYR A 427 8.26 -32.19 0.97
N ASP A 428 8.89 -32.78 -0.05
CA ASP A 428 10.16 -32.28 -0.60
C ASP A 428 9.93 -30.96 -1.33
N GLY A 429 8.86 -30.85 -2.12
CA GLY A 429 8.43 -29.59 -2.72
C GLY A 429 8.12 -28.53 -1.66
N ALA A 430 7.38 -28.89 -0.62
CA ALA A 430 7.03 -27.97 0.45
C ALA A 430 8.26 -27.43 1.21
N GLU A 431 9.19 -28.32 1.55
CA GLU A 431 10.47 -27.97 2.20
C GLU A 431 11.31 -27.01 1.35
N ASN A 432 11.42 -27.26 0.04
CA ASN A 432 12.11 -26.35 -0.88
C ASN A 432 11.49 -24.94 -0.88
N HIS A 433 10.17 -24.84 -0.91
CA HIS A 433 9.48 -23.54 -0.87
C HIS A 433 9.66 -22.83 0.48
N TYR A 434 9.58 -23.54 1.61
CA TYR A 434 9.82 -22.95 2.93
C TYR A 434 11.26 -22.46 3.07
N ASN A 435 12.25 -23.27 2.67
CA ASN A 435 13.66 -22.88 2.73
C ASN A 435 13.95 -21.67 1.83
N ARG A 436 13.38 -21.61 0.62
CA ARG A 436 13.50 -20.43 -0.25
C ARG A 436 12.86 -19.20 0.40
N ALA A 437 11.68 -19.33 1.00
CA ALA A 437 11.02 -18.22 1.70
C ALA A 437 11.88 -17.71 2.89
N ILE A 438 12.45 -18.62 3.68
CA ILE A 438 13.35 -18.29 4.79
C ILE A 438 14.61 -17.58 4.29
N GLN A 439 15.23 -18.07 3.21
CA GLN A 439 16.40 -17.46 2.61
C GLN A 439 16.13 -16.02 2.16
N ILE A 440 14.99 -15.77 1.50
CA ILE A 440 14.59 -14.43 1.08
C ILE A 440 14.49 -13.48 2.27
N VAL A 441 13.90 -13.91 3.39
CA VAL A 441 13.77 -13.06 4.58
C VAL A 441 15.15 -12.73 5.15
N HIS A 442 16.05 -13.71 5.22
CA HIS A 442 17.44 -13.49 5.64
C HIS A 442 18.19 -12.53 4.73
N ASP A 443 18.08 -12.69 3.41
CA ASP A 443 18.73 -11.82 2.43
C ASP A 443 18.16 -10.39 2.49
N THR A 444 16.88 -10.23 2.86
CA THR A 444 16.20 -8.93 2.93
C THR A 444 16.56 -8.14 4.19
N PHE A 445 16.62 -8.80 5.34
CA PHE A 445 16.78 -8.12 6.65
C PHE A 445 18.13 -8.37 7.32
N GLY A 446 18.97 -9.23 6.76
CA GLY A 446 20.23 -9.66 7.34
C GLY A 446 20.09 -10.96 8.14
N HIS A 447 21.07 -11.85 8.01
CA HIS A 447 21.06 -13.20 8.60
C HIS A 447 20.99 -13.23 10.13
N ASP A 448 21.48 -12.18 10.79
CA ASP A 448 21.51 -12.08 12.25
C ASP A 448 20.27 -11.37 12.83
N GLN A 449 19.40 -10.84 11.97
CA GLN A 449 18.21 -10.09 12.35
C GLN A 449 16.98 -10.98 12.41
N GLU A 450 16.20 -10.84 13.47
CA GLU A 450 14.98 -11.61 13.68
C GLU A 450 13.80 -10.90 13.02
N HIS A 451 12.98 -11.66 12.29
CA HIS A 451 11.80 -11.13 11.61
C HIS A 451 10.60 -12.07 11.85
N TYR A 452 9.41 -11.53 12.11
CA TYR A 452 8.25 -12.36 12.47
C TYR A 452 7.87 -13.39 11.38
N LYS A 453 8.12 -13.06 10.10
CA LYS A 453 7.96 -14.00 8.96
C LYS A 453 8.85 -15.24 9.12
N LEU A 454 10.08 -15.13 9.64
CA LEU A 454 10.92 -16.29 9.98
C LEU A 454 10.22 -17.18 11.00
N GLY A 455 9.59 -16.57 12.02
CA GLY A 455 8.76 -17.26 12.99
C GLY A 455 7.71 -18.16 12.36
N ILE A 456 6.91 -17.57 11.46
CA ILE A 456 5.84 -18.28 10.74
C ILE A 456 6.41 -19.38 9.83
N TYR A 457 7.48 -19.10 9.09
CA TYR A 457 8.05 -20.05 8.13
C TYR A 457 8.76 -21.22 8.82
N TYR A 458 9.51 -20.96 9.88
CA TYR A 458 10.09 -22.00 10.73
C TYR A 458 9.02 -22.85 11.40
N ASN A 459 7.92 -22.27 11.89
CA ASN A 459 6.79 -23.03 12.43
C ASN A 459 6.18 -23.98 11.39
N ASN A 460 6.00 -23.51 10.15
CA ASN A 460 5.45 -24.32 9.05
C ASN A 460 6.41 -25.44 8.62
N LEU A 461 7.71 -25.15 8.57
CA LEU A 461 8.75 -26.13 8.27
C LEU A 461 8.90 -27.15 9.41
N ALA A 462 8.82 -26.72 10.67
CA ALA A 462 8.80 -27.59 11.83
C ALA A 462 7.61 -28.56 11.80
N ASP A 463 6.41 -28.08 11.46
CA ASP A 463 5.24 -28.94 11.30
C ASP A 463 5.41 -29.95 10.16
N LEU A 464 6.13 -29.59 9.08
CA LEU A 464 6.50 -30.53 8.02
C LEU A 464 7.41 -31.65 8.55
N TYR A 465 8.47 -31.31 9.28
CA TYR A 465 9.37 -32.31 9.88
C TYR A 465 8.68 -33.18 10.92
N ARG A 466 7.75 -32.60 11.70
CA ARG A 466 6.88 -33.35 12.61
C ARG A 466 6.02 -34.37 11.86
N LYS A 467 5.47 -34.02 10.70
CA LYS A 467 4.73 -34.96 9.83
C LYS A 467 5.61 -36.08 9.28
N ARG A 468 6.90 -35.82 9.07
CA ARG A 468 7.92 -36.82 8.72
C ARG A 468 8.50 -37.56 9.94
N THR A 469 7.92 -37.40 11.13
CA THR A 469 8.40 -38.00 12.39
C THR A 469 9.83 -37.63 12.77
N GLN A 470 10.36 -36.52 12.25
CA GLN A 470 11.68 -35.98 12.59
C GLN A 470 11.54 -34.97 13.72
N PHE A 471 11.25 -35.47 14.92
CA PHE A 471 10.83 -34.65 16.06
C PHE A 471 11.92 -33.72 16.61
N ASP A 472 13.19 -34.16 16.62
CA ASP A 472 14.30 -33.33 17.09
C ASP A 472 14.50 -32.08 16.20
N THR A 473 14.50 -32.29 14.88
CA THR A 473 14.58 -31.20 13.89
C THR A 473 13.37 -30.27 14.03
N ALA A 474 12.16 -30.82 14.19
CA ALA A 474 10.96 -30.02 14.39
C ALA A 474 11.07 -29.16 15.66
N LEU A 475 11.55 -29.71 16.78
CA LEU A 475 11.68 -28.96 18.03
C LEU A 475 12.68 -27.82 17.92
N GLN A 476 13.84 -28.05 17.27
CA GLN A 476 14.82 -27.00 17.02
C GLN A 476 14.24 -25.86 16.18
N LEU A 477 13.47 -26.19 15.14
CA LEU A 477 12.81 -25.20 14.29
C LEU A 477 11.70 -24.45 15.02
N TYR A 478 10.90 -25.12 15.86
CA TYR A 478 9.92 -24.41 16.68
C TYR A 478 10.58 -23.48 17.70
N GLN A 479 11.73 -23.83 18.28
CA GLN A 479 12.48 -22.93 19.17
C GLN A 479 12.95 -21.67 18.43
N ARG A 480 13.48 -21.84 17.20
CA ARG A 480 13.82 -20.70 16.34
C ARG A 480 12.59 -19.87 16.01
N ALA A 481 11.48 -20.53 15.68
CA ALA A 481 10.22 -19.87 15.38
C ALA A 481 9.75 -18.98 16.55
N LEU A 482 9.78 -19.53 17.76
CA LEU A 482 9.39 -18.83 18.98
C LEU A 482 10.30 -17.62 19.24
N SER A 483 11.63 -17.80 19.19
CA SER A 483 12.60 -16.71 19.33
C SER A 483 12.31 -15.55 18.37
N SER A 484 12.07 -15.84 17.08
CA SER A 484 11.76 -14.82 16.09
C SER A 484 10.47 -14.06 16.42
N ILE A 485 9.40 -14.75 16.85
CA ILE A 485 8.14 -14.10 17.23
C ILE A 485 8.30 -13.27 18.50
N GLU A 486 8.93 -13.81 19.54
CA GLU A 486 9.07 -13.12 20.83
C GLU A 486 9.88 -11.82 20.71
N LYS A 487 10.96 -11.83 19.93
CA LYS A 487 11.81 -10.64 19.73
C LYS A 487 11.16 -9.57 18.86
N THR A 488 10.26 -9.94 17.95
CA THR A 488 9.70 -9.00 16.95
C THR A 488 8.29 -8.50 17.32
N LEU A 489 7.44 -9.40 17.82
CA LEU A 489 6.04 -9.16 18.15
C LEU A 489 5.77 -9.20 19.67
N GLY A 490 6.70 -9.72 20.46
CA GLY A 490 6.56 -9.89 21.90
C GLY A 490 6.06 -11.29 22.30
N PRO A 491 6.29 -11.71 23.56
CA PRO A 491 6.01 -13.08 24.02
C PRO A 491 4.52 -13.38 24.20
N GLN A 492 3.67 -12.37 24.29
CA GLN A 492 2.22 -12.53 24.44
C GLN A 492 1.48 -12.61 23.09
N HIS A 493 2.21 -12.57 21.97
CA HIS A 493 1.60 -12.62 20.64
C HIS A 493 0.93 -13.97 20.36
N SER A 494 -0.18 -13.98 19.61
CA SER A 494 -0.95 -15.21 19.34
C SER A 494 -0.15 -16.30 18.62
N GLU A 495 0.80 -15.91 17.76
CA GLU A 495 1.71 -16.83 17.06
C GLU A 495 2.65 -17.57 18.03
N ALA A 496 3.08 -16.92 19.12
CA ALA A 496 3.89 -17.58 20.14
C ALA A 496 3.10 -18.71 20.81
N ALA A 497 1.81 -18.48 21.09
CA ALA A 497 0.92 -19.50 21.63
C ALA A 497 0.71 -20.68 20.66
N GLU A 498 0.57 -20.42 19.35
CA GLU A 498 0.48 -21.49 18.34
C GLU A 498 1.75 -22.33 18.29
N ILE A 499 2.93 -21.69 18.28
CA ILE A 499 4.22 -22.37 18.27
C ILE A 499 4.40 -23.21 19.54
N LEU A 500 4.12 -22.66 20.72
CA LEU A 500 4.19 -23.38 21.98
C LEU A 500 3.23 -24.58 22.02
N HIS A 501 2.02 -24.44 21.47
CA HIS A 501 1.08 -25.54 21.33
C HIS A 501 1.67 -26.66 20.45
N ASN A 502 2.22 -26.30 19.29
CA ASN A 502 2.83 -27.26 18.37
C ASN A 502 4.07 -27.95 18.99
N MET A 503 4.89 -27.20 19.72
CA MET A 503 6.02 -27.75 20.50
C MET A 503 5.55 -28.77 21.52
N GLY A 504 4.52 -28.43 22.30
CA GLY A 504 3.94 -29.33 23.29
C GLY A 504 3.42 -30.63 22.68
N GLN A 505 2.83 -30.58 21.48
CA GLN A 505 2.43 -31.80 20.75
C GLN A 505 3.62 -32.70 20.43
N VAL A 506 4.76 -32.13 20.01
CA VAL A 506 5.98 -32.90 19.71
C VAL A 506 6.61 -33.46 20.98
N GLN A 507 6.71 -32.67 22.05
CA GLN A 507 7.24 -33.11 23.33
C GLN A 507 6.44 -34.26 23.93
N HIS A 508 5.10 -34.19 23.83
CA HIS A 508 4.22 -35.29 24.22
C HIS A 508 4.47 -36.56 23.39
N GLN A 509 4.71 -36.44 22.08
CA GLN A 509 5.06 -37.58 21.21
C GLN A 509 6.43 -38.18 21.54
N LEU A 510 7.37 -37.38 22.06
CA LEU A 510 8.69 -37.82 22.50
C LEU A 510 8.73 -38.37 23.94
N GLY A 511 7.64 -38.27 24.70
CA GLY A 511 7.61 -38.68 26.11
C GLY A 511 8.47 -37.79 27.03
N LEU A 512 8.82 -36.59 26.59
CA LEU A 512 9.56 -35.59 27.37
C LEU A 512 8.56 -34.80 28.21
N PHE A 513 8.28 -35.26 29.42
CA PHE A 513 7.47 -34.54 30.41
C PHE A 513 8.41 -33.73 31.32
N PHE A 514 8.21 -32.42 31.41
CA PHE A 514 8.78 -31.56 32.45
C PHE A 514 7.67 -30.75 33.11
#